data_AF-A0A662B319-F1
#
_entry.id   AF-A0A662B319-F1
#
_cell.length_a   1.000
_cell.length_b   1.000
_cell.length_c   1.000
_cell.angle_alpha   90.00
_cell.angle_beta   90.00
_cell.angle_gamma   90.00
#
_symmetry.space_group_name_H-M   'P 1'
#
loop_
_entity.id
_entity.type
_entity.pdbx_description
1 polymer ?
#
loop_
_entity_poly.entity_id
_entity_poly.type
_entity_poly.pdbx_seq_one_letter_code
_entity_poly.pdbx_strand_id
1 'polypeptide(L)'
;MEKGLNSIWMKAAVAGGLWASFEIIVGSLLHNLHIPFSGTLLATFSIIWMISFLQLWNEPGLIWRAGLICGLMKSLSPSAVILGPMTGIMMEALFMDLLIYLVGRNMLGYILAGIAALLSTILHKLASLFILYGNDLVNIYVNLFRFLQKQLGLEEANPKDLIIGIIALYILVGAAAAIAGYYLGKRALRNQREVSSIAKPTDPYASAWQDADPNQAFRILLLFLHVIMIPVLLLLINRFGLQFQSLIPAGLYLVFLLFYYKRIIHRLKKPFFWSQLVLMTLLAGLFWHPPEGTDFRLENGFLVGLEMSLRAVLIVSAFSGLSVEIRNPRVSRYLLRIGFGRAYAALSLAFNSLPHMLERSASLTSFLKRPFHSFSNMLVEAEMWLQCYKTALFK
;
A
#
# COMPACT_ATOMS: atom_id res chain seq x y z
N MET A 1 -6.19 34.28 7.24
CA MET A 1 -5.42 34.67 6.04
C MET A 1 -5.30 33.45 5.13
N GLU A 2 -6.17 33.39 4.14
CA GLU A 2 -6.26 32.34 3.12
C GLU A 2 -4.98 32.32 2.28
N LYS A 3 -4.18 31.27 2.47
CA LYS A 3 -3.16 30.89 1.48
C LYS A 3 -3.80 29.82 0.61
N GLY A 4 -4.33 30.24 -0.55
CA GLY A 4 -4.90 29.34 -1.54
C GLY A 4 -4.05 28.09 -1.78
N LEU A 5 -4.73 26.97 -2.02
CA LEU A 5 -4.11 25.69 -2.29
C LEU A 5 -3.18 25.83 -3.50
N ASN A 6 -1.90 25.46 -3.37
CA ASN A 6 -0.98 25.54 -4.50
C ASN A 6 -1.50 24.65 -5.65
N SER A 7 -1.33 25.10 -6.90
CA SER A 7 -1.79 24.40 -8.11
C SER A 7 -1.40 22.92 -8.12
N ILE A 8 -0.19 22.60 -7.62
CA ILE A 8 0.34 21.24 -7.54
C ILE A 8 -0.47 20.35 -6.60
N TRP A 9 -0.93 20.86 -5.45
CA TRP A 9 -1.72 20.07 -4.50
C TRP A 9 -3.15 19.83 -5.01
N MET A 10 -3.73 20.77 -5.77
CA MET A 10 -5.01 20.54 -6.46
C MET A 10 -4.86 19.48 -7.55
N LYS A 11 -3.81 19.56 -8.38
CA LYS A 11 -3.47 18.54 -9.38
C LYS A 11 -3.25 17.17 -8.71
N ALA A 12 -2.54 17.13 -7.59
CA ALA A 12 -2.33 15.91 -6.81
C ALA A 12 -3.64 15.35 -6.24
N ALA A 13 -4.57 16.19 -5.79
CA ALA A 13 -5.89 15.75 -5.33
C ALA A 13 -6.69 15.08 -6.44
N VAL A 14 -6.61 15.59 -7.68
CA VAL A 14 -7.26 14.96 -8.83
C VAL A 14 -6.58 13.64 -9.19
N ALA A 15 -5.26 13.67 -9.45
CA ALA A 15 -4.51 12.49 -9.89
C ALA A 15 -4.55 11.37 -8.82
N GLY A 16 -4.34 11.74 -7.55
CA GLY A 16 -4.39 10.84 -6.40
C GLY A 16 -5.80 10.36 -6.07
N GLY A 17 -6.84 11.20 -6.24
CA GLY A 17 -8.23 10.80 -6.05
C GLY A 17 -8.72 9.79 -7.07
N LEU A 18 -8.38 9.99 -8.36
CA LEU A 18 -8.69 9.02 -9.43
C LEU A 18 -7.85 7.74 -9.29
N TRP A 19 -6.60 7.86 -8.85
CA TRP A 19 -5.80 6.69 -8.51
C TRP A 19 -6.43 5.91 -7.35
N ALA A 20 -6.86 6.61 -6.29
CA ALA A 20 -7.54 5.99 -5.15
C ALA A 20 -8.85 5.30 -5.54
N SER A 21 -9.65 5.91 -6.41
CA SER A 21 -10.92 5.32 -6.85
C SER A 21 -10.66 3.99 -7.56
N PHE A 22 -9.67 3.93 -8.45
CA PHE A 22 -9.23 2.70 -9.10
C PHE A 22 -8.72 1.66 -8.09
N GLU A 23 -7.84 2.07 -7.19
CA GLU A 23 -7.23 1.21 -6.17
C GLU A 23 -8.28 0.62 -5.21
N ILE A 24 -9.35 1.36 -4.92
CA ILE A 24 -10.47 0.90 -4.09
C ILE A 24 -11.33 -0.10 -4.87
N ILE A 25 -11.76 0.22 -6.09
CA ILE A 25 -12.65 -0.64 -6.89
C ILE A 25 -11.90 -1.90 -7.37
N VAL A 26 -10.85 -1.72 -8.18
CA VAL A 26 -10.12 -2.84 -8.78
C VAL A 26 -9.33 -3.59 -7.72
N GLY A 27 -8.71 -2.89 -6.78
CA GLY A 27 -7.99 -3.57 -5.70
C GLY A 27 -8.89 -4.43 -4.81
N SER A 28 -10.12 -4.00 -4.52
CA SER A 28 -11.07 -4.85 -3.77
C SER A 28 -11.56 -6.03 -4.60
N LEU A 29 -11.82 -5.84 -5.90
CA LEU A 29 -12.20 -6.93 -6.81
C LEU A 29 -11.11 -8.00 -6.91
N LEU A 30 -9.86 -7.59 -7.20
CA LEU A 30 -8.72 -8.51 -7.33
C LEU A 30 -8.50 -9.31 -6.04
N HIS A 31 -8.66 -8.65 -4.88
CA HIS A 31 -8.55 -9.31 -3.59
C HIS A 31 -9.70 -10.30 -3.35
N ASN A 32 -10.94 -9.94 -3.69
CA ASN A 32 -12.10 -10.81 -3.53
C ASN A 32 -12.05 -12.02 -4.48
N LEU A 33 -11.53 -11.85 -5.69
CA LEU A 33 -11.29 -12.93 -6.66
C LEU A 33 -10.03 -13.76 -6.36
N HIS A 34 -9.25 -13.39 -5.32
CA HIS A 34 -8.01 -14.06 -4.94
C HIS A 34 -7.00 -14.18 -6.09
N ILE A 35 -6.94 -13.16 -6.97
CA ILE A 35 -6.03 -13.17 -8.12
C ILE A 35 -4.58 -13.08 -7.62
N PRO A 36 -3.69 -14.02 -8.00
CA PRO A 36 -2.30 -13.95 -7.62
C PRO A 36 -1.63 -12.70 -8.20
N PHE A 37 -0.64 -12.15 -7.51
CA PHE A 37 0.09 -10.94 -7.94
C PHE A 37 -0.78 -9.68 -8.12
N SER A 38 -1.94 -9.61 -7.44
CA SER A 38 -2.81 -8.42 -7.44
C SER A 38 -2.05 -7.11 -7.18
N GLY A 39 -1.10 -7.09 -6.24
CA GLY A 39 -0.28 -5.91 -5.94
C GLY A 39 0.58 -5.47 -7.12
N THR A 40 1.18 -6.40 -7.85
CA THR A 40 1.98 -6.12 -9.05
C THR A 40 1.13 -5.52 -10.16
N LEU A 41 -0.10 -6.02 -10.34
CA LEU A 41 -1.05 -5.48 -11.32
C LEU A 41 -1.46 -4.05 -10.98
N LEU A 42 -1.76 -3.76 -9.71
CA LEU A 42 -2.12 -2.43 -9.23
C LEU A 42 -0.95 -1.45 -9.36
N ALA A 43 0.27 -1.87 -9.04
CA ALA A 43 1.47 -1.06 -9.22
C ALA A 43 1.78 -0.79 -10.70
N THR A 44 1.59 -1.78 -11.57
CA THR A 44 1.71 -1.60 -13.02
C THR A 44 0.74 -0.52 -13.52
N PHE A 45 -0.51 -0.56 -13.07
CA PHE A 45 -1.48 0.48 -13.36
C PHE A 45 -1.03 1.85 -12.83
N SER A 46 -0.55 1.90 -11.58
CA SER A 46 -0.07 3.11 -10.93
C SER A 46 1.06 3.79 -11.71
N ILE A 47 1.99 3.00 -12.26
CA ILE A 47 3.08 3.47 -13.13
C ILE A 47 2.51 4.09 -14.41
N ILE A 48 1.64 3.36 -15.13
CA ILE A 48 1.00 3.85 -16.36
C ILE A 48 0.26 5.16 -16.05
N TRP A 49 -0.52 5.18 -14.97
CA TRP A 49 -1.33 6.30 -14.50
C TRP A 49 -0.49 7.54 -14.25
N MET A 50 0.52 7.44 -13.37
CA MET A 50 1.29 8.60 -12.96
C MET A 50 2.20 9.14 -14.06
N ILE A 51 2.77 8.28 -14.90
CA ILE A 51 3.58 8.72 -16.04
C ILE A 51 2.70 9.39 -17.10
N SER A 52 1.47 8.93 -17.31
CA SER A 52 0.50 9.63 -18.15
C SER A 52 0.16 11.01 -17.60
N PHE A 53 -0.07 11.14 -16.29
CA PHE A 53 -0.33 12.43 -15.65
C PHE A 53 0.82 13.42 -15.79
N LEU A 54 2.06 12.96 -15.77
CA LEU A 54 3.21 13.83 -16.02
C LEU A 54 3.26 14.38 -17.45
N GLN A 55 2.62 13.71 -18.43
CA GLN A 55 2.48 14.25 -19.78
C GLN A 55 1.43 15.38 -19.85
N LEU A 56 0.43 15.34 -18.97
CA LEU A 56 -0.58 16.40 -18.85
C LEU A 56 -0.06 17.57 -18.00
N TRP A 57 0.48 17.27 -16.83
CA TRP A 57 0.93 18.25 -15.85
C TRP A 57 2.40 18.05 -15.51
N ASN A 58 3.23 18.88 -16.15
CA ASN A 58 4.68 18.84 -16.04
C ASN A 58 5.21 19.48 -14.74
N GLU A 59 4.78 19.02 -13.55
CA GLU A 59 5.04 19.65 -12.25
C GLU A 59 5.89 18.78 -11.32
N PRO A 60 7.00 19.28 -10.74
CA PRO A 60 7.89 18.46 -9.90
C PRO A 60 7.24 18.11 -8.57
N GLY A 61 7.35 16.83 -8.19
CA GLY A 61 6.73 16.29 -7.00
C GLY A 61 5.22 16.12 -7.08
N LEU A 62 4.62 16.10 -8.28
CA LEU A 62 3.23 15.71 -8.43
C LEU A 62 3.02 14.25 -7.97
N ILE A 63 3.96 13.35 -8.28
CA ILE A 63 3.77 11.92 -8.07
C ILE A 63 3.72 11.57 -6.59
N TRP A 64 4.69 12.00 -5.78
CA TRP A 64 4.68 11.66 -4.36
C TRP A 64 3.46 12.24 -3.62
N ARG A 65 2.98 13.42 -4.04
CA ARG A 65 1.78 14.05 -3.47
C ARG A 65 0.51 13.29 -3.85
N ALA A 66 0.41 12.86 -5.11
CA ALA A 66 -0.69 12.02 -5.57
C ALA A 66 -0.68 10.65 -4.87
N GLY A 67 0.50 10.04 -4.70
CA GLY A 67 0.67 8.78 -3.95
C GLY A 67 0.32 8.92 -2.48
N LEU A 68 0.67 10.03 -1.84
CA LEU A 68 0.25 10.33 -0.46
C LEU A 68 -1.27 10.39 -0.35
N ILE A 69 -1.93 11.13 -1.25
CA ILE A 69 -3.39 11.25 -1.26
C ILE A 69 -4.04 9.89 -1.53
N CYS A 70 -3.56 9.16 -2.54
CA CYS A 70 -4.06 7.82 -2.88
C CYS A 70 -3.92 6.84 -1.71
N GLY A 71 -2.72 6.74 -1.12
CA GLY A 71 -2.45 5.87 0.01
C GLY A 71 -3.33 6.19 1.21
N LEU A 72 -3.52 7.47 1.55
CA LEU A 72 -4.39 7.90 2.64
C LEU A 72 -5.86 7.55 2.34
N MET A 73 -6.34 7.78 1.12
CA MET A 73 -7.71 7.41 0.73
C MET A 73 -7.95 5.90 0.80
N LYS A 74 -7.00 5.10 0.30
CA LYS A 74 -7.04 3.65 0.40
C LYS A 74 -7.03 3.17 1.86
N SER A 75 -6.28 3.85 2.73
CA SER A 75 -6.21 3.54 4.16
C SER A 75 -7.53 3.81 4.92
N LEU A 76 -8.35 4.71 4.38
CA LEU A 76 -9.62 5.10 4.98
C LEU A 76 -10.81 4.32 4.39
N SER A 77 -10.60 3.58 3.31
CA SER A 77 -11.55 2.62 2.74
C SER A 77 -11.96 1.54 3.77
N PRO A 78 -13.21 0.99 3.73
CA PRO A 78 -13.70 -0.04 4.66
C PRO A 78 -12.92 -1.37 4.67
N SER A 79 -11.84 -1.50 3.89
CA SER A 79 -11.03 -2.71 3.76
C SER A 79 -10.27 -3.04 5.05
N ALA A 80 -10.21 -4.33 5.40
CA ALA A 80 -9.75 -4.82 6.70
C ALA A 80 -8.22 -4.72 6.97
N VAL A 81 -7.41 -4.30 5.99
CA VAL A 81 -5.94 -4.14 6.12
C VAL A 81 -5.53 -2.79 5.53
N ILE A 82 -5.28 -1.83 6.42
CA ILE A 82 -5.25 -0.41 6.10
C ILE A 82 -3.83 0.11 5.79
N LEU A 83 -2.81 -0.33 6.56
CA LEU A 83 -1.46 0.26 6.49
C LEU A 83 -0.54 -0.40 5.46
N GLY A 84 -0.75 -1.68 5.13
CA GLY A 84 0.07 -2.39 4.15
C GLY A 84 -0.04 -1.78 2.75
N PRO A 85 -1.24 -1.73 2.14
CA PRO A 85 -1.45 -1.12 0.83
C PRO A 85 -1.03 0.36 0.79
N MET A 86 -1.34 1.13 1.84
CA MET A 86 -0.96 2.55 1.93
C MET A 86 0.56 2.75 1.80
N THR A 87 1.35 1.97 2.55
CA THR A 87 2.82 2.10 2.53
C THR A 87 3.42 1.59 1.22
N GLY A 88 2.83 0.58 0.58
CA GLY A 88 3.19 0.13 -0.77
C GLY A 88 3.00 1.23 -1.82
N ILE A 89 1.80 1.80 -1.90
CA ILE A 89 1.45 2.91 -2.82
C ILE A 89 2.39 4.11 -2.63
N MET A 90 2.64 4.47 -1.37
CA MET A 90 3.55 5.58 -1.05
C MET A 90 4.99 5.26 -1.50
N MET A 91 5.46 4.03 -1.31
CA MET A 91 6.80 3.61 -1.72
C MET A 91 6.94 3.63 -3.25
N GLU A 92 5.95 3.12 -3.98
CA GLU A 92 5.89 3.20 -5.45
C GLU A 92 6.01 4.66 -5.92
N ALA A 93 5.20 5.55 -5.34
CA ALA A 93 5.18 6.97 -5.70
C ALA A 93 6.50 7.68 -5.39
N LEU A 94 7.13 7.37 -4.25
CA LEU A 94 8.43 7.95 -3.87
C LEU A 94 9.55 7.48 -4.78
N PHE A 95 9.62 6.19 -5.11
CA PHE A 95 10.63 5.67 -6.03
C PHE A 95 10.42 6.25 -7.44
N MET A 96 9.19 6.32 -7.94
CA MET A 96 8.90 6.97 -9.22
C MET A 96 9.36 8.43 -9.24
N ASP A 97 8.95 9.23 -8.26
CA ASP A 97 9.26 10.66 -8.23
C ASP A 97 10.76 10.91 -8.06
N LEU A 98 11.44 10.12 -7.21
CA LEU A 98 12.88 10.20 -7.01
C LEU A 98 13.66 9.91 -8.30
N LEU A 99 13.32 8.84 -9.01
CA LEU A 99 14.05 8.47 -10.24
C LEU A 99 13.82 9.50 -11.34
N ILE A 100 12.61 10.04 -11.48
CA ILE A 100 12.31 11.11 -12.44
C ILE A 100 13.03 12.42 -12.05
N TYR A 101 13.15 12.70 -10.76
CA TYR A 101 13.90 13.86 -10.27
C TYR A 101 15.40 13.74 -10.59
N LEU A 102 15.99 12.56 -10.39
CA LEU A 102 17.43 12.32 -10.60
C LEU A 102 17.82 12.24 -12.09
N VAL A 103 17.05 11.52 -12.91
CA VAL A 103 17.37 11.27 -14.33
C VAL A 103 16.77 12.32 -15.25
N GLY A 104 15.74 13.03 -14.78
CA GLY A 104 14.98 14.00 -15.55
C GLY A 104 13.81 13.38 -16.32
N ARG A 105 13.02 14.25 -16.96
CA ARG A 105 11.76 13.91 -17.63
C ARG A 105 11.94 13.50 -19.09
N ASN A 106 12.79 12.51 -19.30
CA ASN A 106 13.00 11.88 -20.60
C ASN A 106 12.51 10.42 -20.57
N MET A 107 12.50 9.75 -21.72
CA MET A 107 12.03 8.36 -21.81
C MET A 107 12.82 7.42 -20.88
N LEU A 108 14.13 7.64 -20.73
CA LEU A 108 14.96 6.85 -19.81
C LEU A 108 14.54 7.05 -18.35
N GLY A 109 14.30 8.28 -17.94
CA GLY A 109 13.81 8.61 -16.59
C GLY A 109 12.45 7.96 -16.29
N TYR A 110 11.53 7.95 -17.26
CA TYR A 110 10.25 7.25 -17.11
C TYR A 110 10.41 5.73 -17.01
N ILE A 111 11.25 5.12 -17.86
CA ILE A 111 11.53 3.68 -17.82
C ILE A 111 12.15 3.28 -16.48
N LEU A 112 13.20 3.99 -16.04
CA LEU A 112 13.87 3.72 -14.77
C LEU A 112 12.92 3.93 -13.58
N ALA A 113 12.04 4.93 -13.63
CA ALA A 113 11.01 5.14 -12.63
C ALA A 113 10.00 4.00 -12.58
N GLY A 114 9.52 3.51 -13.72
CA GLY A 114 8.61 2.36 -13.79
C GLY A 114 9.24 1.07 -13.26
N ILE A 115 10.51 0.81 -13.62
CA ILE A 115 11.28 -0.32 -13.08
C ILE A 115 11.42 -0.19 -11.55
N ALA A 116 11.87 0.96 -11.07
CA ALA A 116 12.11 1.20 -9.64
C ALA A 116 10.83 1.07 -8.82
N ALA A 117 9.70 1.59 -9.34
CA ALA A 117 8.40 1.47 -8.71
C ALA A 117 7.96 0.01 -8.58
N LEU A 118 8.05 -0.77 -9.66
CA LEU A 118 7.64 -2.16 -9.62
C LEU A 118 8.55 -3.00 -8.72
N LEU A 119 9.86 -2.79 -8.76
CA LEU A 119 10.80 -3.43 -7.82
C LEU A 119 10.53 -3.04 -6.37
N SER A 120 10.11 -1.79 -6.12
CA SER A 120 9.74 -1.35 -4.78
C SER A 120 8.58 -2.16 -4.18
N THR A 121 7.67 -2.70 -5.01
CA THR A 121 6.58 -3.57 -4.53
C THR A 121 7.07 -4.92 -4.02
N ILE A 122 8.04 -5.54 -4.71
CA ILE A 122 8.69 -6.76 -4.23
C ILE A 122 9.42 -6.44 -2.94
N LEU A 123 10.20 -5.36 -2.92
CA LEU A 123 10.97 -4.96 -1.77
C LEU A 123 10.09 -4.72 -0.54
N HIS A 124 8.97 -4.01 -0.70
CA HIS A 124 7.98 -3.78 0.35
C HIS A 124 7.36 -5.09 0.85
N LYS A 125 7.01 -6.01 -0.05
CA LYS A 125 6.45 -7.32 0.31
C LYS A 125 7.46 -8.18 1.05
N LEU A 126 8.71 -8.23 0.58
CA LEU A 126 9.80 -8.95 1.25
C LEU A 126 10.10 -8.35 2.62
N ALA A 127 10.18 -7.03 2.74
CA ALA A 127 10.38 -6.34 4.01
C ALA A 127 9.23 -6.64 4.98
N SER A 128 7.98 -6.62 4.51
CA SER A 128 6.81 -6.95 5.32
C SER A 128 6.86 -8.39 5.83
N LEU A 129 7.20 -9.35 4.97
CA LEU A 129 7.36 -10.75 5.35
C LEU A 129 8.52 -10.94 6.34
N PHE A 130 9.64 -10.26 6.13
CA PHE A 130 10.78 -10.30 7.03
C PHE A 130 10.45 -9.72 8.42
N ILE A 131 9.68 -8.63 8.48
CA ILE A 131 9.21 -8.06 9.76
C ILE A 131 8.28 -9.05 10.47
N LEU A 132 7.38 -9.71 9.73
CA LEU A 132 6.40 -10.66 10.27
C LEU A 132 7.02 -11.98 10.74
N TYR A 133 7.99 -12.51 10.01
CA TYR A 133 8.48 -13.88 10.17
C TYR A 133 9.98 -13.98 10.52
N GLY A 134 10.72 -12.89 10.45
CA GLY A 134 12.14 -12.84 10.85
C GLY A 134 13.11 -13.56 9.91
N ASN A 135 14.31 -13.80 10.42
CA ASN A 135 15.39 -14.49 9.71
C ASN A 135 15.04 -15.95 9.38
N ASP A 136 14.23 -16.58 10.21
CA ASP A 136 13.85 -17.97 10.05
C ASP A 136 13.05 -18.22 8.76
N LEU A 137 12.34 -17.21 8.26
CA LEU A 137 11.70 -17.27 6.95
C LEU A 137 12.72 -17.51 5.82
N VAL A 138 13.89 -16.89 5.92
CA VAL A 138 14.97 -17.04 4.93
C VAL A 138 15.50 -18.47 4.96
N ASN A 139 15.67 -19.05 6.15
CA ASN A 139 16.09 -20.44 6.32
C ASN A 139 15.08 -21.41 5.71
N ILE A 140 13.79 -21.21 6.01
CA ILE A 140 12.69 -22.01 5.43
C ILE A 140 12.69 -21.89 3.90
N TYR A 141 12.86 -20.69 3.36
CA TYR A 141 12.93 -20.47 1.92
C TYR A 141 14.08 -21.23 1.26
N VAL A 142 15.30 -21.13 1.80
CA VAL A 142 16.47 -21.84 1.25
C VAL A 142 16.27 -23.35 1.30
N ASN A 143 15.73 -23.87 2.40
CA ASN A 143 15.51 -25.31 2.57
C ASN A 143 14.37 -25.84 1.68
N LEU A 144 13.29 -25.06 1.50
CA LEU A 144 12.23 -25.39 0.55
C LEU A 144 12.75 -25.41 -0.90
N PHE A 145 13.60 -24.44 -1.27
CA PHE A 145 14.22 -24.41 -2.59
C PHE A 145 15.09 -25.66 -2.81
N ARG A 146 15.95 -26.01 -1.86
CA ARG A 146 16.79 -27.23 -1.92
C ARG A 146 15.95 -28.50 -2.02
N PHE A 147 14.80 -28.54 -1.36
CA PHE A 147 13.86 -29.66 -1.46
C PHE A 147 13.27 -29.78 -2.87
N LEU A 148 12.79 -28.67 -3.45
CA LEU A 148 12.27 -28.64 -4.82
C LEU A 148 13.35 -28.98 -5.85
N GLN A 149 14.58 -28.50 -5.64
CA GLN A 149 15.74 -28.79 -6.50
C GLN A 149 15.99 -30.31 -6.59
N LYS A 150 15.96 -31.00 -5.46
CA LYS A 150 16.10 -32.47 -5.39
C LYS A 150 14.92 -33.20 -6.07
N GLN A 151 13.70 -32.70 -5.93
CA GLN A 151 12.52 -33.32 -6.54
C GLN A 151 12.45 -33.14 -8.07
N LEU A 152 12.90 -31.99 -8.58
CA LEU A 152 12.83 -31.64 -10.01
C LEU A 152 14.07 -32.09 -10.80
N GLY A 153 15.08 -32.66 -10.13
CA GLY A 153 16.33 -33.08 -10.79
C GLY A 153 17.15 -31.91 -11.34
N LEU A 154 16.90 -30.68 -10.87
CA LEU A 154 17.57 -29.45 -11.32
C LEU A 154 18.77 -29.16 -10.41
N GLU A 155 19.70 -30.10 -10.28
CA GLU A 155 20.81 -30.03 -9.32
C GLU A 155 21.74 -28.82 -9.55
N GLU A 156 21.74 -28.22 -10.74
CA GLU A 156 22.55 -27.03 -11.05
C GLU A 156 21.86 -25.69 -10.75
N ALA A 157 20.55 -25.67 -10.50
CA ALA A 157 19.81 -24.43 -10.32
C ALA A 157 20.12 -23.79 -8.96
N ASN A 158 20.60 -22.55 -8.96
CA ASN A 158 20.87 -21.80 -7.73
C ASN A 158 19.59 -21.09 -7.25
N PRO A 159 19.31 -21.00 -5.93
CA PRO A 159 18.22 -20.15 -5.41
C PRO A 159 18.23 -18.72 -5.97
N LYS A 160 19.42 -18.20 -6.29
CA LYS A 160 19.62 -16.88 -6.89
C LYS A 160 19.01 -16.76 -8.28
N ASP A 161 18.99 -17.82 -9.09
CA ASP A 161 18.53 -17.77 -10.48
C ASP A 161 17.03 -17.50 -10.56
N LEU A 162 16.26 -18.07 -9.63
CA LEU A 162 14.82 -17.79 -9.50
C LEU A 162 14.55 -16.32 -9.14
N ILE A 163 15.34 -15.76 -8.23
CA ILE A 163 15.25 -14.35 -7.83
C ILE A 163 15.59 -13.45 -9.03
N ILE A 164 16.66 -13.78 -9.75
CA ILE A 164 17.07 -13.05 -10.96
C ILE A 164 15.97 -13.09 -12.02
N GLY A 165 15.34 -14.24 -12.26
CA GLY A 165 14.24 -14.38 -13.21
C GLY A 165 13.03 -13.49 -12.85
N ILE A 166 12.67 -13.43 -11.57
CA ILE A 166 11.58 -12.56 -11.08
C ILE A 166 11.96 -11.08 -11.25
N ILE A 167 13.18 -10.69 -10.89
CA ILE A 167 13.67 -9.32 -11.06
C ILE A 167 13.65 -8.93 -12.54
N ALA A 168 14.13 -9.79 -13.43
CA ALA A 168 14.12 -9.56 -14.87
C ALA A 168 12.71 -9.35 -15.41
N LEU A 169 11.74 -10.19 -14.99
CA LEU A 169 10.34 -10.02 -15.35
C LEU A 169 9.79 -8.66 -14.88
N TYR A 170 10.12 -8.24 -13.67
CA TYR A 170 9.67 -6.95 -13.14
C TYR A 170 10.31 -5.75 -13.84
N ILE A 171 11.57 -5.87 -14.27
CA ILE A 171 12.23 -4.87 -15.10
C ILE A 171 11.48 -4.72 -16.43
N LEU A 172 11.15 -5.84 -17.10
CA LEU A 172 10.43 -5.82 -18.36
C LEU A 172 9.03 -5.23 -18.22
N VAL A 173 8.26 -5.66 -17.22
CA VAL A 173 6.91 -5.15 -16.97
C VAL A 173 6.94 -3.68 -16.57
N GLY A 174 7.86 -3.27 -15.70
CA GLY A 174 8.01 -1.87 -15.27
C GLY A 174 8.39 -0.94 -16.43
N ALA A 175 9.31 -1.38 -17.30
CA ALA A 175 9.67 -0.65 -18.51
C ALA A 175 8.48 -0.53 -19.49
N ALA A 176 7.79 -1.65 -19.76
CA ALA A 176 6.62 -1.66 -20.64
C ALA A 176 5.50 -0.75 -20.11
N ALA A 177 5.24 -0.78 -18.80
CA ALA A 177 4.27 0.09 -18.14
C ALA A 177 4.61 1.58 -18.30
N ALA A 178 5.89 1.95 -18.11
CA ALA A 178 6.34 3.31 -18.29
C ALA A 178 6.17 3.80 -19.73
N ILE A 179 6.54 2.97 -20.70
CA ILE A 179 6.39 3.26 -22.12
C ILE A 179 4.90 3.44 -22.47
N ALA A 180 4.04 2.54 -21.99
CA ALA A 180 2.59 2.64 -22.18
C ALA A 180 2.03 3.93 -21.58
N GLY A 181 2.42 4.28 -20.35
CA GLY A 181 2.02 5.51 -19.67
C GLY A 181 2.44 6.77 -20.44
N TYR A 182 3.64 6.78 -21.02
CA TYR A 182 4.13 7.88 -21.84
C TYR A 182 3.27 8.10 -23.10
N TYR A 183 3.02 7.03 -23.86
CA TYR A 183 2.24 7.13 -25.09
C TYR A 183 0.76 7.43 -24.83
N LEU A 184 0.17 6.84 -23.78
CA LEU A 184 -1.21 7.12 -23.39
C LEU A 184 -1.41 8.58 -22.96
N GLY A 185 -0.49 9.12 -22.16
CA GLY A 185 -0.52 10.53 -21.74
C GLY A 185 -0.44 11.48 -22.95
N LYS A 186 0.47 11.22 -23.90
CA LYS A 186 0.56 12.00 -25.14
C LYS A 186 -0.70 11.90 -26.02
N ARG A 187 -1.29 10.71 -26.10
CA ARG A 187 -2.53 10.51 -26.86
C ARG A 187 -3.71 11.24 -26.23
N ALA A 188 -3.80 11.25 -24.89
CA ALA A 188 -4.82 12.00 -24.18
C ALA A 188 -4.71 13.51 -24.42
N LEU A 189 -3.48 14.05 -24.45
CA LEU A 189 -3.23 15.46 -24.78
C LEU A 189 -3.73 15.83 -26.20
N ARG A 190 -3.57 14.92 -27.17
CA ARG A 190 -4.03 15.13 -28.56
C ARG A 190 -5.54 15.00 -28.72
N ASN A 191 -6.20 14.24 -27.85
CA ASN A 191 -7.62 13.90 -27.92
C ASN A 191 -8.48 14.66 -26.89
N GLN A 192 -8.06 15.85 -26.46
CA GLN A 192 -8.92 16.72 -25.65
C GLN A 192 -10.18 17.08 -26.45
N ARG A 193 -11.22 16.28 -26.29
CA ARG A 193 -12.58 16.56 -26.76
C ARG A 193 -13.31 17.34 -25.67
N GLU A 194 -14.24 18.21 -26.06
CA GLU A 194 -15.20 18.80 -25.12
C GLU A 194 -16.00 17.67 -24.48
N VAL A 195 -15.73 17.38 -23.21
CA VAL A 195 -16.49 16.41 -22.42
C VAL A 195 -17.57 17.17 -21.66
N SER A 196 -18.76 16.58 -21.59
CA SER A 196 -19.93 17.13 -20.91
C SER A 196 -19.67 17.45 -19.43
N SER A 197 -20.35 18.49 -18.95
CA SER A 197 -20.15 19.11 -17.63
C SER A 197 -20.14 18.11 -16.48
N ILE A 198 -19.11 18.19 -15.62
CA ILE A 198 -19.06 17.47 -14.34
C ILE A 198 -19.97 18.18 -13.33
N ALA A 199 -20.76 17.40 -12.58
CA ALA A 199 -21.53 17.90 -11.44
C ALA A 199 -20.59 18.48 -10.38
N LYS A 200 -20.82 19.74 -9.98
CA LYS A 200 -19.98 20.41 -8.99
C LYS A 200 -20.15 19.76 -7.62
N PRO A 201 -19.06 19.49 -6.87
CA PRO A 201 -19.17 19.07 -5.48
C PRO A 201 -19.92 20.15 -4.67
N THR A 202 -20.83 19.73 -3.80
CA THR A 202 -21.73 20.60 -3.02
C THR A 202 -21.02 21.37 -1.89
N ASP A 203 -19.87 20.87 -1.39
CA ASP A 203 -19.01 21.57 -0.43
C ASP A 203 -17.54 21.05 -0.56
N PRO A 204 -16.53 21.92 -0.77
CA PRO A 204 -15.12 21.52 -0.88
C PRO A 204 -14.40 21.25 0.46
N TYR A 205 -15.00 21.61 1.60
CA TYR A 205 -14.35 21.53 2.92
C TYR A 205 -15.03 20.55 3.89
N ALA A 206 -16.32 20.29 3.74
CA ALA A 206 -17.05 19.28 4.52
C ALA A 206 -16.93 17.90 3.87
N SER A 207 -16.47 16.89 4.60
CA SER A 207 -16.20 15.56 4.05
C SER A 207 -16.49 14.45 5.05
N ALA A 208 -17.14 13.37 4.61
CA ALA A 208 -17.53 12.24 5.46
C ALA A 208 -16.37 11.53 6.20
N TRP A 209 -15.11 11.78 5.82
CA TRP A 209 -13.94 11.22 6.52
C TRP A 209 -13.54 12.01 7.77
N GLN A 210 -14.03 13.24 7.93
CA GLN A 210 -13.82 14.07 9.13
C GLN A 210 -14.73 13.63 10.29
N ASP A 211 -15.82 12.93 9.97
CA ASP A 211 -16.75 12.35 10.95
C ASP A 211 -16.15 11.06 11.50
N ALA A 212 -15.35 11.19 12.55
CA ALA A 212 -14.93 10.05 13.35
C ALA A 212 -16.16 9.46 14.07
N ASP A 213 -16.18 8.13 14.25
CA ASP A 213 -17.23 7.45 15.01
C ASP A 213 -17.38 8.14 16.39
N PRO A 214 -18.56 8.71 16.71
CA PRO A 214 -18.77 9.47 17.95
C PRO A 214 -18.53 8.64 19.21
N ASN A 215 -18.56 7.31 19.11
CA ASN A 215 -18.33 6.40 20.23
C ASN A 215 -16.86 5.97 20.41
N GLN A 216 -15.94 6.36 19.51
CA GLN A 216 -14.53 5.98 19.59
C GLN A 216 -13.73 6.99 20.42
N ALA A 217 -13.26 6.58 21.59
CA ALA A 217 -12.39 7.41 22.42
C ALA A 217 -10.94 7.36 21.91
N PHE A 218 -10.49 8.43 21.24
CA PHE A 218 -9.12 8.54 20.74
C PHE A 218 -8.15 9.10 21.80
N ARG A 219 -6.95 8.52 21.93
CA ARG A 219 -5.92 8.97 22.89
C ARG A 219 -4.54 9.02 22.26
N ILE A 220 -3.96 10.23 22.16
CA ILE A 220 -2.63 10.46 21.59
C ILE A 220 -1.54 9.63 22.31
N LEU A 221 -1.67 9.43 23.62
CA LEU A 221 -0.72 8.62 24.39
C LEU A 221 -0.69 7.15 23.91
N LEU A 222 -1.83 6.61 23.46
CA LEU A 222 -1.89 5.26 22.90
C LEU A 222 -1.19 5.18 21.54
N LEU A 223 -1.25 6.23 20.73
CA LEU A 223 -0.48 6.30 19.48
C LEU A 223 1.02 6.12 19.76
N PHE A 224 1.59 6.90 20.69
CA PHE A 224 2.99 6.79 21.07
C PHE A 224 3.32 5.43 21.70
N LEU A 225 2.43 4.91 22.55
CA LEU A 225 2.56 3.57 23.12
C LEU A 225 2.71 2.52 22.02
N HIS A 226 1.84 2.52 21.01
CA HIS A 226 1.90 1.55 19.90
C HIS A 226 3.19 1.68 19.09
N VAL A 227 3.61 2.91 18.79
CA VAL A 227 4.85 3.17 18.03
C VAL A 227 6.08 2.65 18.76
N ILE A 228 6.12 2.71 20.09
CA ILE A 228 7.24 2.24 20.92
C ILE A 228 7.15 0.73 21.19
N MET A 229 5.95 0.23 21.54
CA MET A 229 5.76 -1.16 21.93
C MET A 229 5.99 -2.14 20.78
N ILE A 230 5.71 -1.76 19.52
CA ILE A 230 5.95 -2.63 18.36
C ILE A 230 7.45 -2.99 18.27
N PRO A 231 8.40 -2.04 18.12
CA PRO A 231 9.83 -2.36 18.10
C PRO A 231 10.30 -3.12 19.34
N VAL A 232 9.87 -2.70 20.54
CA VAL A 232 10.32 -3.31 21.80
C VAL A 232 9.92 -4.78 21.87
N LEU A 233 8.66 -5.11 21.58
CA LEU A 233 8.19 -6.50 21.61
C LEU A 233 8.81 -7.35 20.50
N LEU A 234 9.07 -6.77 19.33
CA LEU A 234 9.78 -7.47 18.26
C LEU A 234 11.22 -7.82 18.65
N LEU A 235 11.93 -6.89 19.30
CA LEU A 235 13.28 -7.13 19.82
C LEU A 235 13.27 -8.19 20.93
N LEU A 236 12.29 -8.15 21.83
CA LEU A 236 12.15 -9.14 22.90
C LEU A 236 11.89 -10.54 22.34
N ILE A 237 10.97 -10.69 21.38
CA ILE A 237 10.68 -11.99 20.75
C ILE A 237 11.89 -12.48 19.97
N ASN A 238 12.58 -11.60 19.25
CA ASN A 238 13.76 -11.98 18.50
C ASN A 238 14.94 -12.42 19.39
N ARG A 239 15.03 -11.90 20.63
CA ARG A 239 16.12 -12.23 21.55
C ARG A 239 15.81 -13.38 22.49
N PHE A 240 14.57 -13.50 22.94
CA PHE A 240 14.16 -14.43 24.01
C PHE A 240 13.16 -15.49 23.53
N GLY A 241 12.76 -15.49 22.26
CA GLY A 241 11.87 -16.52 21.70
C GLY A 241 10.52 -16.58 22.42
N LEU A 242 10.09 -17.78 22.83
CA LEU A 242 8.89 -18.01 23.67
C LEU A 242 9.13 -17.97 25.18
N GLN A 243 10.27 -17.47 25.66
CA GLN A 243 10.55 -17.39 27.10
C GLN A 243 9.64 -16.37 27.80
N PHE A 244 9.55 -16.45 29.13
CA PHE A 244 8.71 -15.56 29.94
C PHE A 244 9.00 -14.06 29.72
N GLN A 245 10.26 -13.72 29.42
CA GLN A 245 10.71 -12.34 29.21
C GLN A 245 10.09 -11.68 27.97
N SER A 246 9.74 -12.45 26.93
CA SER A 246 9.02 -11.97 25.75
C SER A 246 7.51 -12.23 25.88
N LEU A 247 7.13 -13.40 26.39
CA LEU A 247 5.74 -13.88 26.40
C LEU A 247 4.83 -13.06 27.32
N ILE A 248 5.30 -12.69 28.51
CA ILE A 248 4.52 -11.88 29.46
C ILE A 248 4.19 -10.50 28.89
N PRO A 249 5.17 -9.66 28.47
CA PRO A 249 4.86 -8.35 27.92
C PRO A 249 4.08 -8.43 26.60
N ALA A 250 4.35 -9.42 25.75
CA ALA A 250 3.56 -9.68 24.54
C ALA A 250 2.10 -10.02 24.85
N GLY A 251 1.89 -10.93 25.81
CA GLY A 251 0.57 -11.36 26.26
C GLY A 251 -0.23 -10.21 26.86
N LEU A 252 0.36 -9.45 27.79
CA LEU A 252 -0.28 -8.27 28.39
C LEU A 252 -0.68 -7.24 27.34
N TYR A 253 0.20 -6.97 26.38
CA TYR A 253 -0.09 -6.03 25.30
C TYR A 253 -1.17 -6.53 24.34
N LEU A 254 -1.17 -7.82 23.97
CA LEU A 254 -2.24 -8.41 23.17
C LEU A 254 -3.58 -8.35 23.88
N VAL A 255 -3.62 -8.71 25.16
CA VAL A 255 -4.83 -8.65 25.98
C VAL A 255 -5.36 -7.22 26.01
N PHE A 256 -4.49 -6.23 26.28
CA PHE A 256 -4.85 -4.81 26.20
C PHE A 256 -5.45 -4.43 24.84
N LEU A 257 -4.80 -4.83 23.74
CA LEU A 257 -5.26 -4.54 22.38
C LEU A 257 -6.65 -5.13 22.11
N LEU A 258 -6.88 -6.39 22.49
CA LEU A 258 -8.14 -7.09 22.25
C LEU A 258 -9.31 -6.49 23.03
N PHE A 259 -9.06 -6.05 24.27
CA PHE A 259 -10.09 -5.39 25.08
C PHE A 259 -10.39 -3.97 24.61
N TYR A 260 -9.36 -3.19 24.26
CA TYR A 260 -9.54 -1.78 23.88
C TYR A 260 -10.06 -1.61 22.44
N TYR A 261 -9.63 -2.45 21.50
CA TYR A 261 -9.97 -2.33 20.09
C TYR A 261 -10.83 -3.50 19.59
N LYS A 262 -12.16 -3.37 19.69
CA LYS A 262 -13.15 -4.37 19.21
C LYS A 262 -12.96 -4.80 17.74
N ARG A 263 -12.37 -3.92 16.91
CA ARG A 263 -12.09 -4.21 15.49
C ARG A 263 -10.99 -5.28 15.31
N ILE A 264 -10.10 -5.48 16.28
CA ILE A 264 -9.06 -6.51 16.23
C ILE A 264 -9.67 -7.91 16.27
N ILE A 265 -10.69 -8.11 17.12
CA ILE A 265 -11.38 -9.40 17.25
C ILE A 265 -11.97 -9.85 15.91
N HIS A 266 -12.56 -8.93 15.14
CA HIS A 266 -13.09 -9.23 13.81
C HIS A 266 -12.01 -9.72 12.83
N ARG A 267 -10.78 -9.22 12.97
CA ARG A 267 -9.64 -9.63 12.13
C ARG A 267 -9.15 -11.02 12.52
N LEU A 268 -8.99 -11.27 13.82
CA LEU A 268 -8.56 -12.57 14.32
C LEU A 268 -9.63 -13.65 14.15
N LYS A 269 -10.91 -13.32 14.00
CA LYS A 269 -11.96 -14.30 13.69
C LYS A 269 -11.91 -14.85 12.26
N LYS A 270 -11.16 -14.23 11.33
CA LYS A 270 -11.12 -14.68 9.94
C LYS A 270 -10.36 -16.01 9.81
N PRO A 271 -10.96 -17.06 9.21
CA PRO A 271 -10.32 -18.39 9.12
C PRO A 271 -9.03 -18.36 8.27
N PHE A 272 -9.01 -17.52 7.22
CA PHE A 272 -7.85 -17.37 6.35
C PHE A 272 -6.59 -16.87 7.07
N PHE A 273 -6.76 -16.05 8.12
CA PHE A 273 -5.63 -15.59 8.93
C PHE A 273 -4.98 -16.77 9.68
N TRP A 274 -5.79 -17.62 10.31
CA TRP A 274 -5.29 -18.80 11.02
C TRP A 274 -4.74 -19.86 10.08
N SER A 275 -5.33 -20.06 8.90
CA SER A 275 -4.78 -21.01 7.92
C SER A 275 -3.38 -20.60 7.48
N GLN A 276 -3.10 -19.29 7.33
CA GLN A 276 -1.75 -18.80 7.04
C GLN A 276 -0.78 -19.09 8.19
N LEU A 277 -1.18 -18.87 9.44
CA LEU A 277 -0.32 -19.14 10.61
C LEU A 277 -0.03 -20.64 10.76
N VAL A 278 -1.05 -21.49 10.62
CA VAL A 278 -0.92 -22.95 10.66
C VAL A 278 -0.02 -23.42 9.54
N LEU A 279 -0.24 -22.97 8.30
CA LEU A 279 0.60 -23.31 7.17
C LEU A 279 2.06 -22.89 7.41
N MET A 280 2.31 -21.67 7.88
CA MET A 280 3.66 -21.21 8.18
C MET A 280 4.31 -22.01 9.29
N THR A 281 3.56 -22.39 10.33
CA THR A 281 4.07 -23.22 11.43
C THR A 281 4.40 -24.63 10.96
N LEU A 282 3.59 -25.22 10.07
CA LEU A 282 3.86 -26.50 9.42
C LEU A 282 5.10 -26.43 8.52
N LEU A 283 5.21 -25.38 7.70
CA LEU A 283 6.38 -25.16 6.85
C LEU A 283 7.64 -24.96 7.70
N ALA A 284 7.55 -24.25 8.82
CA ALA A 284 8.66 -24.13 9.76
C ALA A 284 9.04 -25.48 10.37
N GLY A 285 8.07 -26.27 10.85
CA GLY A 285 8.32 -27.61 11.39
C GLY A 285 8.98 -28.56 10.39
N LEU A 286 8.60 -28.49 9.11
CA LEU A 286 9.10 -29.38 8.06
C LEU A 286 10.43 -28.91 7.44
N PHE A 287 10.64 -27.60 7.31
CA PHE A 287 11.74 -27.04 6.51
C PHE A 287 12.73 -26.19 7.30
N TRP A 288 12.45 -25.79 8.54
CA TRP A 288 13.45 -25.10 9.34
C TRP A 288 14.52 -26.08 9.81
N HIS A 289 15.76 -25.88 9.38
CA HIS A 289 16.91 -26.67 9.85
C HIS A 289 17.93 -25.70 10.44
N PRO A 290 18.49 -25.97 11.63
CA PRO A 290 19.54 -25.14 12.19
C PRO A 290 20.81 -25.19 11.31
N PRO A 291 21.65 -24.15 11.33
CA PRO A 291 22.95 -24.17 10.66
C PRO A 291 23.81 -25.35 11.14
N GLU A 292 24.63 -25.89 10.24
CA GLU A 292 25.39 -27.15 10.40
C GLU A 292 26.03 -27.31 11.79
N GLY A 293 25.78 -28.46 12.46
CA GLY A 293 26.43 -28.83 13.73
C GLY A 293 25.50 -29.01 14.95
N THR A 294 24.18 -28.92 14.80
CA THR A 294 23.22 -29.21 15.88
C THR A 294 22.17 -30.23 15.43
N ASP A 295 21.81 -31.17 16.31
CA ASP A 295 20.84 -32.22 16.01
C ASP A 295 19.47 -31.62 15.69
N PHE A 296 19.01 -31.83 14.46
CA PHE A 296 17.68 -31.42 14.04
C PHE A 296 16.63 -32.23 14.80
N ARG A 297 15.79 -31.54 15.58
CA ARG A 297 14.56 -32.10 16.16
C ARG A 297 13.38 -31.38 15.52
N LEU A 298 12.40 -32.14 15.00
CA LEU A 298 11.15 -31.59 14.45
C LEU A 298 10.48 -30.61 15.43
N GLU A 299 10.57 -30.90 16.73
CA GLU A 299 10.07 -30.07 17.82
C GLU A 299 10.60 -28.63 17.77
N ASN A 300 11.87 -28.44 17.40
CA ASN A 300 12.49 -27.12 17.32
C ASN A 300 11.92 -26.29 16.15
N GLY A 301 11.67 -26.93 15.00
CA GLY A 301 11.06 -26.26 13.84
C GLY A 301 9.64 -25.77 14.11
N PHE A 302 8.85 -26.56 14.85
CA PHE A 302 7.50 -26.15 15.27
C PHE A 302 7.53 -24.99 16.27
N LEU A 303 8.46 -25.00 17.22
CA LEU A 303 8.65 -23.89 18.17
C LEU A 303 8.98 -22.58 17.45
N VAL A 304 9.87 -22.64 16.46
CA VAL A 304 10.19 -21.48 15.60
C VAL A 304 8.96 -21.01 14.82
N GLY A 305 8.16 -21.93 14.29
CA GLY A 305 6.88 -21.61 13.65
C GLY A 305 5.87 -20.92 14.58
N LEU A 306 5.84 -21.31 15.86
CA LEU A 306 5.03 -20.65 16.88
C LEU A 306 5.55 -19.25 17.23
N GLU A 307 6.87 -19.06 17.33
CA GLU A 307 7.50 -17.74 17.53
C GLU A 307 7.15 -16.77 16.40
N MET A 308 7.26 -17.24 15.16
CA MET A 308 6.81 -16.51 13.98
C MET A 308 5.32 -16.14 14.06
N SER A 309 4.49 -17.09 14.47
CA SER A 309 3.04 -16.87 14.57
C SER A 309 2.70 -15.84 15.64
N LEU A 310 3.34 -15.90 16.81
CA LEU A 310 3.21 -14.90 17.87
C LEU A 310 3.59 -13.50 17.36
N ARG A 311 4.73 -13.40 16.66
CA ARG A 311 5.21 -12.16 16.04
C ARG A 311 4.18 -11.59 15.06
N ALA A 312 3.65 -12.44 14.17
CA ALA A 312 2.65 -12.05 13.20
C ALA A 312 1.35 -11.54 13.87
N VAL A 313 0.82 -12.27 14.88
CA VAL A 313 -0.39 -11.87 15.63
C VAL A 313 -0.19 -10.52 16.33
N LEU A 314 0.97 -10.29 16.95
CA LEU A 314 1.32 -9.03 17.60
C LEU A 314 1.35 -7.87 16.62
N ILE A 315 2.10 -8.00 15.52
CA ILE A 315 2.23 -6.96 14.49
C ILE A 315 0.86 -6.61 13.93
N VAL A 316 0.09 -7.63 13.56
CA VAL A 316 -1.25 -7.49 12.97
C VAL A 316 -2.20 -6.77 13.92
N SER A 317 -2.19 -7.13 15.21
CA SER A 317 -3.04 -6.51 16.22
C SER A 317 -2.60 -5.08 16.52
N ALA A 318 -1.29 -4.84 16.67
CA ALA A 318 -0.74 -3.54 16.99
C ALA A 318 -0.96 -2.53 15.85
N PHE A 319 -0.73 -2.92 14.59
CA PHE A 319 -1.03 -2.06 13.44
C PHE A 319 -2.53 -1.80 13.28
N SER A 320 -3.39 -2.74 13.69
CA SER A 320 -4.83 -2.51 13.71
C SER A 320 -5.21 -1.45 14.74
N GLY A 321 -4.65 -1.50 15.96
CA GLY A 321 -4.83 -0.45 16.97
C GLY A 321 -4.27 0.90 16.52
N LEU A 322 -3.04 0.91 16.00
CA LEU A 322 -2.38 2.09 15.45
C LEU A 322 -3.22 2.76 14.35
N SER A 323 -3.83 1.97 13.46
CA SER A 323 -4.69 2.50 12.39
C SER A 323 -5.94 3.22 12.89
N VAL A 324 -6.43 2.87 14.09
CA VAL A 324 -7.55 3.57 14.74
C VAL A 324 -7.05 4.88 15.33
N GLU A 325 -5.94 4.87 16.08
CA GLU A 325 -5.43 6.06 16.76
C GLU A 325 -4.87 7.13 15.79
N ILE A 326 -4.38 6.73 14.61
CA ILE A 326 -3.97 7.69 13.56
C ILE A 326 -5.16 8.54 13.08
N ARG A 327 -6.39 8.04 13.16
CA ARG A 327 -7.61 8.76 12.76
C ARG A 327 -8.08 9.80 13.79
N ASN A 328 -7.31 10.03 14.86
CA ASN A 328 -7.66 10.97 15.92
C ASN A 328 -7.81 12.41 15.36
N PRO A 329 -8.96 13.09 15.56
CA PRO A 329 -9.18 14.46 15.10
C PRO A 329 -8.16 15.48 15.61
N ARG A 330 -7.52 15.24 16.76
CA ARG A 330 -6.44 16.08 17.28
C ARG A 330 -5.15 15.93 16.47
N VAL A 331 -4.83 14.72 16.00
CA VAL A 331 -3.67 14.46 15.14
C VAL A 331 -3.89 15.15 13.79
N SER A 332 -5.08 14.99 13.21
CA SER A 332 -5.47 15.69 11.98
C SER A 332 -5.39 17.22 12.11
N ARG A 333 -5.90 17.78 13.22
CA ARG A 333 -5.81 19.23 13.52
C ARG A 333 -4.39 19.73 13.80
N TYR A 334 -3.52 18.89 14.36
CA TYR A 334 -2.13 19.24 14.60
C TYR A 334 -1.32 19.22 13.29
N LEU A 335 -1.52 18.21 12.44
CA LEU A 335 -0.94 18.16 11.09
C LEU A 335 -1.35 19.38 10.25
N LEU A 336 -2.62 19.79 10.35
CA LEU A 336 -3.13 21.03 9.75
C LEU A 336 -2.30 22.28 10.13
N ARG A 337 -1.79 22.37 11.37
CA ARG A 337 -1.05 23.54 11.89
C ARG A 337 0.43 23.58 11.50
N ILE A 338 1.08 22.44 11.24
CA ILE A 338 2.54 22.35 11.01
C ILE A 338 2.94 22.46 9.53
N GLY A 339 1.99 22.83 8.66
CA GLY A 339 2.25 23.04 7.24
C GLY A 339 1.77 21.91 6.33
N PHE A 340 1.16 20.84 6.89
CA PHE A 340 0.38 19.87 6.11
C PHE A 340 -1.03 20.35 5.77
N GLY A 341 -1.38 21.61 6.08
CA GLY A 341 -2.67 22.20 5.72
C GLY A 341 -3.05 22.03 4.24
N ARG A 342 -2.07 22.13 3.34
CA ARG A 342 -2.27 21.93 1.90
C ARG A 342 -2.55 20.47 1.53
N ALA A 343 -1.85 19.53 2.16
CA ALA A 343 -2.05 18.10 1.95
C ALA A 343 -3.42 17.65 2.47
N TYR A 344 -3.80 18.15 3.65
CA TYR A 344 -5.12 17.91 4.23
C TYR A 344 -6.24 18.45 3.35
N ALA A 345 -6.14 19.71 2.89
CA ALA A 345 -7.17 20.30 2.05
C ALA A 345 -7.26 19.60 0.66
N ALA A 346 -6.11 19.19 0.08
CA ALA A 346 -6.08 18.35 -1.10
C ALA A 346 -6.77 16.98 -0.88
N LEU A 347 -6.53 16.37 0.28
CA LEU A 347 -7.16 15.11 0.67
C LEU A 347 -8.68 15.29 0.84
N SER A 348 -9.13 16.37 1.47
CA SER A 348 -10.57 16.69 1.59
C SER A 348 -11.25 16.81 0.23
N LEU A 349 -10.65 17.56 -0.71
CA LEU A 349 -11.17 17.71 -2.07
C LEU A 349 -11.28 16.36 -2.79
N ALA A 350 -10.24 15.52 -2.66
CA ALA A 350 -10.21 14.19 -3.25
C ALA A 350 -11.29 13.27 -2.65
N PHE A 351 -11.53 13.32 -1.34
CA PHE A 351 -12.61 12.56 -0.70
C PHE A 351 -14.00 13.02 -1.10
N ASN A 352 -14.23 14.33 -1.21
CA ASN A 352 -15.53 14.87 -1.62
C ASN A 352 -15.87 14.50 -3.06
N SER A 353 -14.84 14.36 -3.90
CA SER A 353 -15.00 13.93 -5.29
C SER A 353 -15.04 12.41 -5.45
N LEU A 354 -14.62 11.66 -4.43
CA LEU A 354 -14.48 10.21 -4.50
C LEU A 354 -15.78 9.49 -4.89
N PRO A 355 -16.97 9.77 -4.31
CA PRO A 355 -18.21 9.09 -4.72
C PRO A 355 -18.50 9.26 -6.22
N HIS A 356 -18.35 10.49 -6.73
CA HIS A 356 -18.55 10.80 -8.15
C HIS A 356 -17.46 10.19 -9.05
N MET A 357 -16.21 10.17 -8.60
CA MET A 357 -15.11 9.49 -9.31
C MET A 357 -15.35 7.97 -9.36
N LEU A 358 -15.89 7.38 -8.28
CA LEU A 358 -16.27 5.97 -8.22
C LEU A 358 -17.43 5.68 -9.18
N GLU A 359 -18.51 6.46 -9.18
CA GLU A 359 -19.66 6.27 -10.08
C GLU A 359 -19.26 6.30 -11.56
N ARG A 360 -18.40 7.24 -11.97
CA ARG A 360 -17.92 7.33 -13.35
C ARG A 360 -16.93 6.22 -13.73
N SER A 361 -16.15 5.72 -12.76
CA SER A 361 -15.27 4.56 -12.96
C SER A 361 -15.96 3.20 -12.78
N ALA A 362 -17.16 3.17 -12.20
CA ALA A 362 -17.89 1.96 -11.81
C ALA A 362 -18.45 1.14 -12.98
N SER A 363 -18.31 1.56 -14.23
CA SER A 363 -18.55 0.67 -15.37
C SER A 363 -17.38 -0.32 -15.53
N LEU A 364 -17.19 -1.20 -14.54
CA LEU A 364 -16.19 -2.26 -14.52
C LEU A 364 -16.21 -3.12 -15.80
N THR A 365 -17.41 -3.33 -16.36
CA THR A 365 -17.64 -4.03 -17.62
C THR A 365 -17.05 -3.30 -18.82
N SER A 366 -17.05 -1.96 -18.83
CA SER A 366 -16.44 -1.17 -19.90
C SER A 366 -14.92 -1.13 -19.76
N PHE A 367 -14.41 -1.05 -18.54
CA PHE A 367 -12.97 -1.08 -18.25
C PHE A 367 -12.34 -2.42 -18.65
N LEU A 368 -12.97 -3.54 -18.31
CA LEU A 368 -12.50 -4.87 -18.69
C LEU A 368 -12.52 -5.10 -20.21
N LYS A 369 -13.52 -4.55 -20.93
CA LYS A 369 -13.63 -4.69 -22.39
C LYS A 369 -12.68 -3.76 -23.16
N ARG A 370 -12.47 -2.53 -22.67
CA ARG A 370 -11.67 -1.48 -23.33
C ARG A 370 -10.86 -0.67 -22.30
N PRO A 371 -9.79 -1.24 -21.72
CA PRO A 371 -9.05 -0.60 -20.62
C PRO A 371 -8.38 0.71 -21.04
N PHE A 372 -7.73 0.73 -22.21
CA PHE A 372 -7.05 1.94 -22.71
C PHE A 372 -7.99 3.10 -23.03
N HIS A 373 -9.21 2.81 -23.49
CA HIS A 373 -10.19 3.85 -23.79
C HIS A 373 -10.74 4.47 -22.50
N SER A 374 -11.11 3.62 -21.54
CA SER A 374 -11.59 4.05 -20.22
C SER A 374 -10.53 4.89 -19.49
N PHE A 375 -9.27 4.45 -19.55
CA PHE A 375 -8.13 5.19 -18.99
C PHE A 375 -7.96 6.57 -19.64
N SER A 376 -8.00 6.65 -20.97
CA SER A 376 -7.90 7.93 -21.67
C SER A 376 -9.05 8.88 -21.32
N ASN A 377 -10.27 8.37 -21.11
CA ASN A 377 -11.41 9.20 -20.72
C ASN A 377 -11.21 9.78 -19.33
N MET A 378 -10.75 8.97 -18.35
CA MET A 378 -10.47 9.45 -17.00
C MET A 378 -9.34 10.50 -16.96
N LEU A 379 -8.33 10.39 -17.84
CA LEU A 379 -7.29 11.42 -17.99
C LEU A 379 -7.84 12.73 -18.55
N VAL A 380 -8.72 12.68 -19.56
CA VAL A 380 -9.36 13.87 -20.12
C VAL A 380 -10.26 14.55 -19.09
N GLU A 381 -10.93 13.77 -18.23
CA GLU A 381 -11.75 14.30 -17.13
C GLU A 381 -10.92 15.01 -16.05
N ALA A 382 -9.62 14.73 -15.93
CA ALA A 382 -8.78 15.28 -14.89
C ALA A 382 -8.66 16.82 -14.95
N GLU A 383 -8.63 17.39 -16.15
CA GLU A 383 -8.59 18.85 -16.32
C GLU A 383 -9.89 19.51 -15.82
N MET A 384 -11.03 18.85 -16.01
CA MET A 384 -12.33 19.32 -15.51
C MET A 384 -12.42 19.23 -13.99
N TRP A 385 -11.93 18.14 -13.37
CA TRP A 385 -11.82 18.04 -11.92
C TRP A 385 -10.94 19.16 -11.34
N LEU A 386 -9.83 19.48 -12.02
CA LEU A 386 -8.94 20.56 -11.61
C LEU A 386 -9.64 21.93 -11.70
N GLN A 387 -10.44 22.18 -12.75
CA GLN A 387 -11.25 23.40 -12.87
C GLN A 387 -12.33 23.49 -11.78
N CYS A 388 -12.97 22.38 -11.45
CA CYS A 388 -13.92 22.30 -10.34
C CYS A 388 -13.24 22.67 -9.01
N TYR A 389 -12.05 22.16 -8.73
CA TYR A 389 -11.31 22.50 -7.50
C TYR A 389 -10.91 23.97 -7.44
N LYS A 390 -10.47 24.55 -8.57
CA LYS A 390 -10.17 25.98 -8.65
C LYS A 390 -11.43 26.81 -8.34
N THR A 391 -12.55 26.53 -9.00
CA THR A 391 -13.79 27.31 -8.80
C THR A 391 -14.41 27.15 -7.42
N ALA A 392 -14.23 26.00 -6.76
CA ALA A 392 -14.75 25.75 -5.41
C ALA A 392 -13.93 26.43 -4.30
N LEU A 393 -12.62 26.63 -4.50
CA LEU A 393 -11.73 27.26 -3.51
C LEU A 393 -11.67 28.81 -3.60
N PHE A 394 -12.14 29.39 -4.71
CA PHE A 394 -12.18 30.85 -4.93
C PHE A 394 -13.59 31.45 -4.79
N LYS A 395 -14.53 30.71 -4.21
CA LYS A 395 -15.76 31.23 -3.63
C LYS A 395 -15.58 31.33 -2.12
#